data_AF-A0A3C0MAM3-F1
#
_entry.id   AF-A0A3C0MAM3-F1
#
_cell.length_a   1.000
_cell.length_b   1.000
_cell.length_c   1.000
_cell.angle_alpha   90.00
_cell.angle_beta   90.00
_cell.angle_gamma   90.00
#
_symmetry.space_group_name_H-M   'P 1'
#
loop_
_entity.id
_entity.type
_entity.pdbx_description
1 polymer ?
#
loop_
_entity_poly.entity_id
_entity_poly.type
_entity_poly.pdbx_seq_one_letter_code
_entity_poly.pdbx_strand_id
1 'polypeptide(L)'
;MQTISLNHPALEFCGAYEVQATPLGMMLRRLPQRVTAQSPDPGLEVVANMPSGVRLTFRSDTQQIALEVQEMALQIKGEARL
;
A
#
# COMPACT_ATOMS: atom_id res chain seq x y z
N MET A 1 -5.67 19.80 14.28
CA MET A 1 -5.16 18.68 13.46
C MET A 1 -5.96 18.68 12.17
N GLN A 2 -5.28 18.79 11.02
CA GLN A 2 -5.93 18.80 9.70
C GLN A 2 -5.88 17.38 9.14
N THR A 3 -7.02 16.87 8.67
CA THR A 3 -7.10 15.57 7.99
C THR A 3 -7.10 15.80 6.48
N ILE A 4 -6.25 15.06 5.77
CA ILE A 4 -6.13 15.13 4.31
C ILE A 4 -6.37 13.72 3.77
N SER A 5 -7.16 13.61 2.70
CA SER A 5 -7.41 12.34 2.02
C SER A 5 -6.15 11.84 1.31
N LEU A 6 -5.91 10.52 1.31
CA LEU A 6 -4.74 9.92 0.64
C LEU A 6 -4.73 10.08 -0.89
N ASN A 7 -5.86 10.44 -1.52
CA ASN A 7 -5.93 10.76 -2.94
C ASN A 7 -5.80 12.27 -3.25
N HIS A 8 -5.44 13.08 -2.25
CA HIS A 8 -5.26 14.51 -2.44
C HIS A 8 -4.08 14.80 -3.39
N PRO A 9 -4.20 15.74 -4.35
CA PRO A 9 -3.20 15.96 -5.40
C PRO A 9 -1.83 16.46 -4.89
N ALA A 10 -1.75 16.93 -3.65
CA ALA A 10 -0.48 17.29 -3.00
C ALA A 10 0.28 16.09 -2.42
N LEU A 11 -0.30 14.88 -2.48
CA LEU A 11 0.30 13.63 -2.06
C LEU A 11 0.65 12.81 -3.30
N GLU A 12 1.81 12.15 -3.26
CA GLU A 12 2.25 11.25 -4.33
C GLU A 12 2.75 9.93 -3.74
N PHE A 13 2.39 8.82 -4.39
CA PHE A 13 2.91 7.49 -4.06
C PHE A 13 4.01 7.12 -5.05
N CYS A 14 5.26 7.17 -4.61
CA CYS A 14 6.40 6.79 -5.44
C CYS A 14 6.74 5.30 -5.24
N GLY A 15 7.04 4.59 -6.32
CA GLY A 15 7.47 3.18 -6.27
C GLY A 15 6.33 2.15 -6.24
N ALA A 16 5.07 2.61 -6.18
CA ALA A 16 3.91 1.79 -6.52
C ALA A 16 3.72 1.79 -8.04
N TYR A 17 3.40 0.64 -8.62
CA TYR A 17 2.96 0.53 -10.00
C TYR A 17 1.47 0.88 -10.13
N GLU A 18 0.67 0.38 -9.18
CA GLU A 18 -0.76 0.64 -9.10
C GLU A 18 -1.11 1.12 -7.68
N VAL A 19 -1.99 2.12 -7.62
CA VAL A 19 -2.61 2.61 -6.38
C VAL A 19 -4.11 2.47 -6.56
N GLN A 20 -4.75 1.66 -5.71
CA GLN A 20 -6.17 1.39 -5.78
C GLN A 20 -6.87 1.95 -4.54
N ALA A 21 -7.89 2.78 -4.73
CA ALA A 21 -8.77 3.17 -3.64
C ALA A 21 -9.65 2.00 -3.22
N THR A 22 -9.76 1.79 -1.91
CA THR A 22 -10.61 0.78 -1.26
C THR A 22 -11.46 1.45 -0.18
N PRO A 23 -12.54 0.81 0.30
CA PRO A 23 -13.31 1.34 1.42
C PRO A 23 -12.50 1.56 2.71
N LEU A 24 -11.36 0.87 2.87
CA LEU A 24 -10.50 0.95 4.06
C LEU A 24 -9.28 1.87 3.88
N GLY A 25 -9.04 2.41 2.68
CA GLY A 25 -7.87 3.24 2.39
C GLY A 25 -7.29 2.99 1.00
N MET A 26 -6.00 3.25 0.82
CA MET A 26 -5.29 3.02 -0.46
C MET A 26 -4.50 1.71 -0.42
N MET A 27 -4.80 0.81 -1.35
CA MET A 27 -4.01 -0.41 -1.60
C MET A 27 -2.90 -0.11 -2.60
N LEU A 28 -1.68 -0.54 -2.29
CA LEU A 28 -0.49 -0.28 -3.09
C LEU A 28 -0.01 -1.58 -3.72
N ARG A 29 0.21 -1.59 -5.03
CA ARG A 29 0.74 -2.73 -5.77
C ARG A 29 2.03 -2.37 -6.49
N ARG A 30 3.05 -3.22 -6.34
CA ARG A 30 4.34 -3.08 -7.04
C ARG A 30 4.38 -3.76 -8.39
N LEU A 31 3.37 -4.58 -8.70
CA LEU A 31 3.19 -5.24 -9.99
C LEU A 31 1.80 -4.94 -10.52
N PRO A 32 1.61 -4.88 -11.86
CA PRO A 32 0.29 -4.75 -12.44
C PRO A 32 -0.63 -5.90 -12.02
N GLN A 33 -1.90 -5.62 -11.71
CA GLN A 33 -2.87 -6.66 -11.32
C GLN A 33 -2.97 -7.80 -12.36
N ARG A 34 -2.85 -7.47 -13.65
CA ARG A 34 -2.88 -8.48 -14.73
C ARG A 34 -1.75 -9.51 -14.68
N VAL A 35 -0.68 -9.28 -13.90
CA VAL A 35 0.43 -10.23 -13.77
C VAL A 35 0.03 -11.42 -12.90
N THR A 36 -0.85 -11.22 -11.91
CA THR A 36 -1.29 -12.33 -11.06
C THR A 36 -2.25 -13.29 -11.77
N ALA A 37 -2.95 -12.83 -12.82
CA ALA A 37 -3.72 -13.72 -13.70
C ALA A 37 -2.85 -14.66 -14.57
N GLN A 38 -1.56 -14.36 -14.71
CA GLN A 38 -0.63 -15.15 -15.55
C GLN A 38 0.16 -16.20 -14.74
N SER A 39 0.07 -16.18 -13.41
CA SER A 39 0.77 -17.11 -12.52
C SER A 39 -0.21 -17.74 -11.54
N PRO A 40 -0.25 -19.07 -11.41
CA PRO A 40 -1.11 -19.74 -10.44
C PRO A 40 -0.57 -19.67 -9.00
N ASP A 41 0.61 -19.07 -8.76
CA ASP A 41 1.22 -18.97 -7.43
C ASP A 41 0.53 -17.91 -6.55
N PRO A 42 -0.16 -18.32 -5.45
CA PRO A 42 -0.79 -17.38 -4.53
C PRO A 42 0.21 -16.45 -3.81
N GLY A 43 1.47 -16.86 -3.68
CA GLY A 43 2.52 -16.04 -3.08
C GLY A 43 2.82 -14.77 -3.87
N LEU A 44 2.54 -14.77 -5.17
CA LEU A 44 2.77 -13.61 -6.02
C LEU A 44 1.90 -12.41 -5.64
N GLU A 45 0.60 -12.63 -5.36
CA GLU A 45 -0.31 -11.55 -4.94
C GLU A 45 0.15 -10.95 -3.61
N VAL A 46 0.63 -11.78 -2.68
CA VAL A 46 1.17 -11.30 -1.38
C VAL A 46 2.38 -10.40 -1.61
N VAL A 47 3.37 -10.85 -2.37
CA VAL A 47 4.60 -10.08 -2.62
C VAL A 47 4.34 -8.82 -3.45
N ALA A 48 3.36 -8.86 -4.36
CA ALA A 48 2.94 -7.71 -5.15
C ALA A 48 2.31 -6.60 -4.27
N ASN A 49 1.56 -6.96 -3.23
CA ASN A 49 0.92 -6.03 -2.30
C ASN A 49 1.83 -5.58 -1.14
N MET A 50 3.01 -6.20 -0.94
CA MET A 50 3.98 -5.71 0.04
C MET A 50 4.53 -4.34 -0.37
N PRO A 51 4.47 -3.30 0.48
CA PRO A 51 4.83 -1.92 0.13
C PRO A 51 6.36 -1.66 0.18
N SER A 52 7.18 -2.69 0.02
CA SER A 52 8.65 -2.55 0.10
C SER A 52 9.17 -1.62 -1.00
N GLY A 53 9.83 -0.53 -0.59
CA GLY A 53 10.35 0.50 -1.49
C GLY A 53 9.33 1.55 -1.94
N VAL A 54 8.06 1.44 -1.50
CA VAL A 54 7.02 2.44 -1.76
C VAL A 54 7.12 3.57 -0.74
N ARG A 55 6.93 4.81 -1.21
CA ARG A 55 7.02 6.03 -0.39
C ARG A 55 5.79 6.91 -0.61
N LEU A 56 5.24 7.47 0.46
CA LEU A 56 4.28 8.58 0.40
C LEU A 56 5.06 9.89 0.51
N THR A 57 5.01 10.73 -0.52
CA THR A 57 5.74 11.99 -0.59
C THR A 57 4.78 13.18 -0.58
N PHE A 58 5.10 14.17 0.24
CA PHE A 58 4.39 15.45 0.32
C PHE A 58 5.32 16.49 0.94
N ARG A 59 4.97 17.77 0.81
CA ARG A 59 5.67 18.88 1.45
C ARG A 59 4.75 19.53 2.48
N SER A 60 5.28 19.79 3.66
CA SER A 60 4.56 20.44 4.74
C SER A 60 5.51 21.22 5.64
N ASP A 61 5.00 22.24 6.31
CA ASP A 61 5.62 22.95 7.43
C ASP A 61 5.10 22.46 8.79
N THR A 62 4.30 21.38 8.82
CA THR A 62 3.79 20.81 10.06
C THR A 62 4.91 20.20 10.89
N GLN A 63 4.78 20.32 12.21
CA GLN A 63 5.73 19.73 13.15
C GLN A 63 5.37 18.26 13.48
N GLN A 64 4.15 17.84 13.15
CA GLN A 64 3.63 16.52 13.45
C GLN A 64 2.82 15.98 12.27
N ILE A 65 2.98 14.70 12.02
CA ILE A 65 2.27 13.93 10.99
C ILE A 65 1.78 12.65 11.67
N ALA A 66 0.57 12.24 11.34
CA ALA A 66 0.01 10.95 11.71
C ALA A 66 -0.49 10.25 10.45
N LEU A 67 -0.37 8.92 10.41
CA LEU A 67 -0.87 8.09 9.33
C LEU A 67 -1.62 6.92 9.95
N GLU A 68 -2.88 6.76 9.58
CA GLU A 68 -3.65 5.56 9.90
C GLU A 68 -3.33 4.51 8.84
N VAL A 69 -2.85 3.35 9.29
CA VAL A 69 -2.45 2.24 8.42
C VAL A 69 -3.20 0.97 8.79
N GLN A 70 -3.45 0.14 7.79
CA GLN A 70 -3.93 -1.22 7.97
C GLN A 70 -2.82 -2.19 7.58
N GLU A 71 -2.39 -3.00 8.52
CA GLU A 71 -1.33 -3.98 8.28
C GLU A 71 -1.91 -5.21 7.58
N MET A 72 -1.24 -5.64 6.51
CA MET A 72 -1.50 -6.93 5.89
C MET A 72 -0.66 -8.00 6.59
N ALA A 73 -1.30 -8.89 7.34
CA ALA A 73 -0.63 -10.04 7.95
C ALA A 73 -0.68 -11.25 7.01
N LEU A 74 0.48 -11.90 6.81
CA LEU A 74 0.56 -13.19 6.12
C LEU A 74 0.50 -14.31 7.16
N GLN A 75 -0.47 -15.22 7.00
CA GLN A 75 -0.49 -16.46 7.77
C GLN A 75 0.16 -17.58 6.98
N ILE A 76 1.22 -18.18 7.52
CA ILE A 76 1.88 -19.33 6.91
C ILE A 76 1.61 -20.53 7.80
N LYS A 77 0.93 -21.56 7.26
CA LYS A 77 0.55 -22.78 8.01
C LYS A 77 -0.28 -22.51 9.29
N GLY A 78 -1.08 -21.44 9.31
CA GLY A 78 -1.95 -21.09 10.43
C GLY A 78 -1.28 -20.26 11.53
N GLU A 79 0.01 -19.97 11.42
CA GLU A 79 0.70 -19.03 12.31
C GLU A 79 0.80 -17.66 11.64
N ALA A 80 0.36 -16.62 12.33
CA ALA A 80 0.52 -15.24 11.88
C ALA A 80 2.00 -14.85 11.99
N ARG A 81 2.58 -14.33 10.91
CA ARG A 81 3.92 -13.74 10.93
C ARG A 81 3.77 -12.24 10.72
N LEU A 82 4.17 -11.48 11.76
CA LEU A 82 4.38 -10.03 11.69
C LEU A 82 5.71 -9.75 10.97
#